data_AF-A0A929XE84-F1
#
_entry.id   AF-A0A929XE84-F1
#
_cell.length_a   1.000
_cell.length_b   1.000
_cell.length_c   1.000
_cell.angle_alpha   90.00
_cell.angle_beta   90.00
_cell.angle_gamma   90.00
#
_symmetry.space_group_name_H-M   'P 1'
#
loop_
_entity.id
_entity.type
_entity.pdbx_description
1 polymer ?
#
loop_
_entity_poly.entity_id
_entity_poly.type
_entity_poly.pdbx_seq_one_letter_code
_entity_poly.pdbx_strand_id
1 'polypeptide(L)'
;MRKVSIKNYIYLIIIYVLFIGGCFLFVRVYNSYKNNRFETPVIRGKMDELTSIDELINLNYEFNLNKKVLYFSNSKKEEDRELERQVLKYIENKKLSHKLVYFNLKDMNQEKYDRINKLLNINLKNNSPAFIYIIDN
;
A
#
# COMPACT_ATOMS: atom_id res chain seq x y z
N MET A 1 -55.24 4.81 31.42
CA MET A 1 -54.10 4.75 30.46
C MET A 1 -53.94 6.11 29.79
N ARG A 2 -52.79 6.78 29.92
CA ARG A 2 -52.50 8.03 29.21
C ARG A 2 -52.49 7.77 27.71
N LYS A 3 -53.37 8.42 26.94
CA LYS A 3 -53.35 8.36 25.47
C LYS A 3 -52.08 9.04 24.97
N VAL A 4 -51.18 8.25 24.39
CA VAL A 4 -50.00 8.76 23.71
C VAL A 4 -50.46 9.50 22.46
N SER A 5 -50.02 10.75 22.28
CA SER A 5 -50.39 11.56 21.12
C SER A 5 -49.80 10.96 19.85
N ILE A 6 -50.56 10.92 18.76
CA ILE A 6 -50.12 10.49 17.42
C ILE A 6 -48.83 11.19 16.98
N LYS A 7 -48.62 12.43 17.44
CA LYS A 7 -47.39 13.20 17.19
C LYS A 7 -46.13 12.45 17.66
N ASN A 8 -46.20 11.72 18.76
CA ASN A 8 -45.06 10.94 19.28
C ASN A 8 -44.69 9.77 18.38
N TYR A 9 -45.67 9.15 17.72
CA TYR A 9 -45.41 8.09 16.73
C TYR A 9 -44.76 8.64 15.47
N ILE A 10 -45.14 9.85 15.04
CA ILE A 10 -44.51 10.54 13.91
C ILE A 10 -43.04 10.86 14.23
N TYR A 11 -42.75 11.41 15.42
CA TYR A 11 -41.36 11.64 15.84
C TYR A 11 -40.54 10.35 15.89
N LEU A 12 -41.14 9.25 16.33
CA LEU A 12 -40.49 7.94 16.38
C LEU A 12 -40.12 7.44 14.98
N ILE A 13 -41.03 7.56 14.01
CA ILE A 13 -40.78 7.20 12.60
C ILE A 13 -39.63 8.05 12.02
N ILE A 14 -39.62 9.36 12.27
CA ILE A 14 -38.55 10.25 11.79
C ILE A 14 -37.19 9.83 12.35
N ILE A 15 -37.12 9.51 13.64
CA ILE A 15 -35.88 9.04 14.28
C ILE A 15 -35.41 7.73 13.65
N TYR A 16 -36.32 6.79 13.39
CA TYR A 16 -35.98 5.53 12.71
C TYR A 16 -35.45 5.76 11.29
N VAL A 17 -36.07 6.64 10.51
CA VAL A 17 -35.61 6.98 9.16
C VAL A 17 -34.22 7.61 9.18
N LEU A 18 -33.97 8.54 10.12
CA LEU A 18 -32.66 9.15 10.31
C LEU A 18 -31.60 8.10 10.71
N PHE A 19 -31.95 7.16 11.58
CA PHE A 19 -31.04 6.11 12.01
C PHE A 19 -30.69 5.16 10.87
N ILE A 20 -31.68 4.71 10.10
CA ILE A 20 -31.49 3.87 8.91
C ILE A 20 -30.63 4.60 7.87
N GLY A 21 -30.93 5.87 7.59
CA GLY A 21 -30.14 6.70 6.69
C GLY A 21 -28.69 6.87 7.16
N GLY A 22 -28.50 7.06 8.46
CA GLY A 22 -27.18 7.11 9.10
C GLY A 22 -26.39 5.81 8.94
N CYS A 23 -27.03 4.66 9.13
CA CYS A 23 -26.41 3.35 8.89
C CYS A 23 -25.99 3.18 7.42
N PHE A 24 -26.82 3.58 6.46
CA PHE A 24 -26.46 3.52 5.04
C PHE A 24 -25.27 4.42 4.70
N LEU A 25 -25.25 5.65 5.21
CA LEU A 25 -24.11 6.55 5.05
C LEU A 25 -22.83 5.96 5.66
N PHE A 26 -22.93 5.38 6.86
CA PHE A 26 -21.81 4.75 7.52
C PHE A 26 -21.26 3.57 6.72
N VAL A 27 -22.13 2.69 6.21
CA VAL A 27 -21.72 1.58 5.34
C VAL A 27 -21.05 2.09 4.07
N ARG A 28 -21.58 3.16 3.45
CA ARG A 28 -20.99 3.73 2.24
C ARG A 28 -19.60 4.31 2.50
N VAL A 29 -19.43 5.06 3.58
CA VAL A 29 -18.14 5.62 3.99
C VAL A 29 -17.17 4.50 4.36
N TYR A 30 -17.63 3.49 5.11
CA TYR A 30 -16.81 2.33 5.48
C TYR A 30 -16.37 1.55 4.24
N ASN A 31 -17.24 1.31 3.27
CA ASN A 31 -16.89 0.62 2.03
C ASN A 31 -15.92 1.44 1.17
N SER A 32 -16.11 2.76 1.09
CA SER A 32 -15.17 3.66 0.43
C SER A 32 -13.79 3.58 1.10
N TYR A 33 -13.73 3.67 2.43
CA TYR A 33 -12.50 3.49 3.19
C TYR A 33 -11.88 2.11 2.97
N LYS A 34 -12.68 1.03 3.04
CA LYS A 34 -12.21 -0.34 2.82
C LYS A 34 -11.62 -0.54 1.43
N ASN A 35 -12.21 0.07 0.41
CA ASN A 35 -11.73 -0.03 -0.97
C ASN A 35 -10.45 0.81 -1.16
N ASN A 36 -10.41 2.01 -0.58
CA ASN A 36 -9.32 2.95 -0.77
C ASN A 36 -8.17 2.78 0.23
N ARG A 37 -8.34 1.91 1.25
CA ARG A 37 -7.32 1.71 2.29
C ARG A 37 -5.98 1.32 1.66
N PHE A 38 -5.98 0.63 0.52
CA PHE A 38 -4.80 0.13 -0.20
C PHE A 38 -4.26 1.08 -1.28
N GLU A 39 -4.74 2.33 -1.33
CA GLU A 39 -4.33 3.26 -2.39
C GLU A 39 -2.87 3.71 -2.25
N THR A 40 -2.38 3.89 -1.01
CA THR A 40 -1.04 4.39 -0.72
C THR A 40 -0.16 3.34 -0.02
N PRO A 41 1.00 2.94 -0.58
CA PRO A 41 1.97 2.10 0.13
C PRO A 41 2.37 2.74 1.47
N VAL A 42 2.60 1.93 2.51
CA VAL A 42 2.93 2.45 3.85
C VAL A 42 4.32 3.08 3.85
N ILE A 43 5.19 2.62 2.94
CA ILE A 43 6.58 3.06 2.77
C ILE A 43 6.74 4.39 2.05
N ARG A 44 5.70 4.87 1.37
CA ARG A 44 5.77 6.07 0.51
C ARG A 44 6.31 7.29 1.29
N GLY A 45 7.38 7.90 0.78
CA GLY A 45 8.00 9.10 1.36
C GLY A 45 8.77 8.87 2.68
N LYS A 46 9.03 7.62 3.07
CA LYS A 46 9.79 7.27 4.29
C LYS A 46 11.20 6.74 4.00
N MET A 47 11.50 6.42 2.75
CA MET A 47 12.81 5.99 2.25
C MET A 47 12.95 6.40 0.78
N ASP A 48 14.14 6.18 0.21
CA ASP A 48 14.38 6.37 -1.23
C ASP A 48 13.41 5.48 -2.02
N GLU A 49 12.52 6.10 -2.79
CA GLU A 49 11.52 5.41 -3.62
C GLU A 49 11.79 5.69 -5.09
N LEU A 50 11.76 4.62 -5.88
CA LEU A 50 11.85 4.70 -7.33
C LEU A 50 10.47 4.75 -7.93
N THR A 51 10.27 5.76 -8.77
CA THR A 51 8.99 6.06 -9.40
C THR A 51 8.90 5.49 -10.81
N SER A 52 10.04 5.16 -11.43
CA SER A 52 10.10 4.66 -12.80
C SER A 52 11.12 3.53 -13.01
N ILE A 53 10.90 2.72 -14.04
CA ILE A 53 11.88 1.71 -14.47
C ILE A 53 13.16 2.38 -14.97
N ASP A 54 13.06 3.57 -15.57
CA ASP A 54 14.22 4.31 -16.05
C ASP A 54 15.11 4.74 -14.87
N GLU A 55 14.54 5.12 -13.73
CA GLU A 55 15.31 5.35 -12.50
C GLU A 55 15.98 4.08 -11.96
N LEU A 56 15.30 2.93 -12.03
CA LEU A 56 15.89 1.64 -11.66
C LEU A 56 17.07 1.27 -12.59
N ILE A 57 16.91 1.53 -13.89
CA ILE A 57 17.95 1.34 -14.90
C ILE A 57 19.12 2.27 -14.64
N ASN A 58 18.86 3.56 -14.41
CA ASN A 58 19.91 4.53 -14.11
C ASN A 58 20.63 4.19 -12.81
N LEU A 59 19.93 3.71 -11.79
CA LEU A 59 20.59 3.16 -10.58
C LEU A 59 21.49 1.97 -10.91
N ASN A 60 21.03 1.06 -11.77
CA ASN A 60 21.82 -0.08 -12.25
C ASN A 60 23.10 0.34 -13.00
N TYR A 61 23.03 1.44 -13.76
CA TYR A 61 24.16 1.90 -14.57
C TYR A 61 25.08 2.91 -13.86
N GLU A 62 24.55 3.81 -13.03
CA GLU A 62 25.30 4.95 -12.49
C GLU A 62 25.77 4.76 -11.04
N PHE A 63 25.20 3.86 -10.25
CA PHE A 63 25.44 3.85 -8.80
C PHE A 63 25.39 2.46 -8.16
N ASN A 64 26.56 1.90 -7.86
CA ASN A 64 26.88 1.24 -6.58
C ASN A 64 25.78 0.35 -5.96
N LEU A 65 25.02 -0.39 -6.77
CA LEU A 65 23.91 -1.23 -6.32
C LEU A 65 24.37 -2.30 -5.33
N ASN A 66 25.67 -2.60 -5.38
CA ASN A 66 26.45 -3.45 -4.48
C ASN A 66 26.30 -3.13 -3.00
N LYS A 67 25.81 -1.93 -2.65
CA LYS A 67 25.66 -1.49 -1.26
C LYS A 67 24.23 -1.19 -0.85
N LYS A 68 23.27 -1.28 -1.77
CA LYS A 68 21.85 -1.01 -1.51
C LYS A 68 21.01 -2.27 -1.73
N VAL A 69 20.02 -2.48 -0.86
CA VAL A 69 19.03 -3.54 -1.00
C VAL A 69 17.80 -2.94 -1.67
N LEU A 70 17.39 -3.52 -2.79
CA LEU A 70 16.15 -3.18 -3.48
C LEU A 70 14.99 -3.93 -2.82
N TYR A 71 13.91 -3.23 -2.49
CA TYR A 71 12.68 -3.81 -1.96
C TYR A 71 11.54 -3.60 -2.96
N PHE A 72 10.96 -4.69 -3.44
CA PHE A 72 9.84 -4.71 -4.37
C PHE A 72 8.57 -5.16 -3.66
N SER A 73 7.50 -4.36 -3.71
CA SER A 73 6.19 -4.70 -3.13
C SER A 73 5.05 -4.21 -4.01
N ASN A 74 3.94 -4.93 -4.01
CA ASN A 74 2.69 -4.54 -4.67
C ASN A 74 1.73 -3.83 -3.68
N SER A 75 1.98 -3.94 -2.38
CA SER A 75 1.16 -3.38 -1.28
C SER A 75 -0.35 -3.69 -1.39
N LYS A 76 -0.73 -4.75 -2.11
CA LYS A 76 -2.14 -5.06 -2.43
C LYS A 76 -2.84 -5.85 -1.33
N LYS A 77 -2.07 -6.58 -0.51
CA LYS A 77 -2.59 -7.40 0.61
C LYS A 77 -2.19 -6.78 1.95
N GLU A 78 -2.94 -7.11 3.01
CA GLU A 78 -2.60 -6.64 4.36
C GLU A 78 -1.27 -7.25 4.85
N GLU A 79 -0.98 -8.50 4.46
CA GLU A 79 0.30 -9.16 4.76
C GLU A 79 1.50 -8.36 4.22
N ASP A 80 1.42 -7.90 2.96
CA ASP A 80 2.47 -7.06 2.35
C ASP A 80 2.68 -5.78 3.17
N ARG A 81 1.59 -5.19 3.69
CA ARG A 81 1.65 -3.94 4.47
C ARG A 81 2.13 -4.14 5.89
N GLU A 82 1.81 -5.26 6.51
CA GLU A 82 2.38 -5.63 7.80
C GLU A 82 3.89 -5.80 7.66
N LEU A 83 4.35 -6.44 6.59
CA LEU A 83 5.76 -6.51 6.26
C LEU A 83 6.35 -5.10 6.05
N GLU A 84 5.70 -4.23 5.28
CA GLU A 84 6.14 -2.84 5.09
C GLU A 84 6.28 -2.06 6.40
N ARG A 85 5.31 -2.20 7.31
CA ARG A 85 5.35 -1.58 8.65
C ARG A 85 6.52 -2.11 9.48
N GLN A 86 6.76 -3.42 9.43
CA GLN A 86 7.86 -4.05 10.15
C GLN A 86 9.22 -3.59 9.60
N VAL A 87 9.35 -3.52 8.28
CA VAL A 87 10.55 -3.05 7.56
C VAL A 87 10.83 -1.60 7.91
N LEU A 88 9.83 -0.72 7.86
CA LEU A 88 9.96 0.68 8.26
C LEU A 88 10.45 0.80 9.70
N LYS A 89 9.79 0.12 10.63
CA LYS A 89 10.17 0.13 12.05
C LYS A 89 11.61 -0.35 12.24
N TYR A 90 12.02 -1.38 11.53
CA TYR A 90 13.39 -1.90 11.59
C TYR A 90 14.41 -0.88 11.05
N ILE A 91 14.12 -0.29 9.89
CA ILE A 91 15.00 0.69 9.22
C ILE A 91 15.15 1.96 10.03
N GLU A 92 14.06 2.48 10.61
CA GLU A 92 14.09 3.66 11.48
C GLU A 92 14.92 3.40 12.73
N ASN A 93 14.66 2.28 13.42
CA ASN A 93 15.39 1.91 14.63
C ASN A 93 16.88 1.73 14.41
N LYS A 94 17.28 1.23 13.23
CA LYS A 94 18.68 0.96 12.88
C LYS A 94 19.34 2.08 12.06
N LYS A 95 18.60 3.15 11.74
CA LYS A 95 19.06 4.26 10.88
C LYS A 95 19.59 3.80 9.51
N LEU A 96 18.88 2.87 8.87
CA LEU A 96 19.28 2.21 7.60
C LEU A 96 18.56 2.74 6.36
N SER A 97 17.84 3.86 6.45
CA SER A 97 16.98 4.35 5.37
C SER A 97 17.74 4.57 4.05
N HIS A 98 19.01 4.96 4.12
CA HIS A 98 19.89 5.17 2.96
C HIS A 98 20.38 3.88 2.28
N LYS A 99 20.20 2.71 2.92
CA LYS A 99 20.63 1.39 2.40
C LYS A 99 19.53 0.61 1.71
N LEU A 100 18.27 1.00 1.90
CA LEU A 100 17.13 0.35 1.26
C LEU A 100 16.53 1.29 0.22
N VAL A 101 16.24 0.76 -0.97
CA VAL A 101 15.52 1.50 -2.01
C VAL A 101 14.22 0.76 -2.31
N TYR A 102 13.12 1.47 -2.25
CA TYR A 102 11.80 0.92 -2.50
C TYR A 102 11.40 1.08 -3.97
N PHE A 103 10.79 0.03 -4.53
CA PHE A 103 10.21 0.06 -5.86
C PHE A 103 8.78 -0.49 -5.81
N ASN A 104 7.82 0.37 -6.09
CA ASN A 104 6.41 0.04 -6.02
C ASN A 104 5.94 -0.69 -7.29
N LEU A 105 5.54 -1.95 -7.15
CA LEU A 105 5.02 -2.79 -8.23
C LEU A 105 3.52 -2.61 -8.49
N LYS A 106 2.86 -1.74 -7.72
CA LYS A 106 1.44 -1.50 -7.83
C LYS A 106 1.06 -1.02 -9.24
N ASP A 107 0.03 -1.65 -9.78
CA ASP A 107 -0.55 -1.35 -11.10
C ASP A 107 0.43 -1.44 -12.29
N MET A 108 1.51 -2.22 -12.13
CA MET A 108 2.37 -2.58 -13.27
C MET A 108 1.70 -3.52 -14.25
N ASN A 109 1.89 -3.24 -15.54
CA ASN A 109 1.51 -4.13 -16.63
C ASN A 109 2.57 -5.22 -16.86
N GLN A 110 2.21 -6.23 -17.64
CA GLN A 110 3.07 -7.38 -17.92
C GLN A 110 4.42 -6.96 -18.56
N GLU A 111 4.39 -6.01 -19.50
CA GLU A 111 5.61 -5.53 -20.17
C GLU A 111 6.62 -4.93 -19.18
N LYS A 112 6.16 -4.13 -18.21
CA LYS A 112 7.00 -3.55 -17.17
C LYS A 112 7.62 -4.62 -16.27
N TYR A 113 6.85 -5.63 -15.89
CA TYR A 113 7.38 -6.78 -15.14
C TYR A 113 8.46 -7.51 -15.93
N ASP A 114 8.23 -7.78 -17.21
CA ASP A 114 9.18 -8.53 -18.05
C ASP A 114 10.49 -7.76 -18.23
N ARG A 115 10.44 -6.42 -18.35
CA ARG A 115 11.64 -5.58 -18.38
C ARG A 115 12.46 -5.68 -17.09
N ILE A 116 11.82 -5.57 -15.92
CA ILE A 116 12.52 -5.66 -14.62
C ILE A 116 13.08 -7.07 -14.41
N ASN A 117 12.28 -8.09 -14.70
CA ASN A 117 12.69 -9.49 -14.62
C ASN A 117 13.93 -9.77 -15.48
N LYS A 118 13.97 -9.22 -16.70
CA LYS A 118 15.14 -9.33 -17.60
C LYS A 118 16.34 -8.53 -17.09
N LEU A 119 16.12 -7.31 -16.59
CA LEU A 119 17.18 -6.45 -16.05
C LEU A 119 17.92 -7.11 -14.87
N LEU A 120 17.15 -7.72 -13.96
CA LEU A 120 17.67 -8.29 -12.72
C LEU A 120 17.86 -9.81 -12.76
N ASN A 121 17.47 -10.46 -13.88
CA ASN A 121 17.46 -11.91 -14.05
C ASN A 121 16.67 -12.66 -12.94
N ILE A 122 15.44 -12.20 -12.67
CA ILE A 122 14.54 -12.70 -11.61
C ILE A 122 13.11 -12.87 -12.12
N ASN A 123 12.23 -13.45 -11.30
CA ASN A 123 10.79 -13.48 -11.54
C ASN A 123 10.01 -12.84 -10.37
N LEU A 124 9.68 -11.54 -10.47
CA LEU A 124 8.97 -10.79 -9.42
C LEU A 124 7.46 -11.02 -9.37
N LYS A 125 6.84 -11.45 -10.48
CA LYS A 125 5.37 -11.56 -10.58
C LYS A 125 4.80 -12.54 -9.56
N ASN A 126 5.50 -13.64 -9.33
CA ASN A 126 5.09 -14.70 -8.39
C ASN A 126 5.85 -14.68 -7.06
N ASN A 127 6.90 -13.86 -6.95
CA ASN A 127 7.81 -13.85 -5.79
C ASN A 127 7.89 -12.48 -5.10
N SER A 128 6.91 -11.58 -5.32
CA SER A 128 6.78 -10.33 -4.56
C SER A 128 5.90 -10.54 -3.33
N PRO A 129 6.18 -9.88 -2.19
CA PRO A 129 7.27 -8.92 -1.97
C PRO A 129 8.67 -9.56 -1.93
N ALA A 130 9.68 -8.85 -2.45
CA ALA A 130 11.05 -9.36 -2.60
C ALA A 130 12.11 -8.35 -2.15
N PHE A 131 13.15 -8.86 -1.49
CA PHE A 131 14.37 -8.11 -1.21
C PHE A 131 15.50 -8.63 -2.10
N ILE A 132 16.16 -7.73 -2.80
CA ILE A 132 17.23 -8.07 -3.74
C ILE A 132 18.47 -7.30 -3.35
N TYR A 133 19.53 -8.03 -3.08
CA TYR A 133 20.85 -7.48 -2.85
C TYR A 133 21.71 -7.82 -4.06
N ILE A 134 22.22 -6.79 -4.74
CA ILE A 134 23.13 -6.98 -5.86
C ILE A 134 24.54 -7.08 -5.28
N ILE A 135 25.32 -8.04 -5.76
CA ILE A 135 26.73 -8.23 -5.39
C ILE A 135 27.52 -8.20 -6.69
N ASP A 136 28.49 -7.29 -6.79
CA ASP A 136 29.49 -7.34 -7.85
C ASP A 136 30.36 -8.58 -7.66
N ASN A 137 30.54 -9.35 -8.72
CA ASN A 137 31.57 -10.40 -8.80
C ASN A 137 32.93 -9.78 -9.13
#